data_AF-F9UE73-F1
#
_entry.id   AF-F9UE73-F1
#
_cell.length_a   1.000
_cell.length_b   1.000
_cell.length_c   1.000
_cell.angle_alpha   90.00
_cell.angle_beta   90.00
_cell.angle_gamma   90.00
#
_symmetry.space_group_name_H-M   'P 1'
#
loop_
_entity.id
_entity.type
_entity.pdbx_description
1 polymer ?
#
loop_
_entity_poly.entity_id
_entity_poly.type
_entity_poly.pdbx_seq_one_letter_code
_entity_poly.pdbx_strand_id
1 'polypeptide(L)'
;MQTKDEYVAKLKAQLDEWESDLAQLRDKASDASDDVKEKVDHQIAELKLKWDELAVRRDRIADAADDKWEALKDEAEETWAQVKVGVKDSIDRIKSMFS
;
A
#
# COMPACT_ATOMS: atom_id res chain seq x y z
N MET A 1 23.93 3.42 3.41
CA MET A 1 22.90 4.47 3.35
C MET A 1 21.96 4.09 2.23
N GLN A 2 20.67 3.97 2.51
CA GLN A 2 19.68 3.84 1.45
C GLN A 2 19.53 5.22 0.80
N THR A 3 19.74 5.30 -0.51
CA THR A 3 19.50 6.53 -1.26
C THR A 3 18.00 6.77 -1.42
N LYS A 4 17.63 8.03 -1.67
CA LYS A 4 16.25 8.42 -1.98
C LYS A 4 15.66 7.55 -3.09
N ASP A 5 16.41 7.34 -4.18
CA ASP A 5 15.96 6.52 -5.31
C ASP A 5 15.73 5.06 -4.91
N GLU A 6 16.61 4.46 -4.12
CA GLU A 6 16.41 3.10 -3.60
C GLU A 6 15.18 3.00 -2.69
N TYR A 7 14.93 4.02 -1.87
CA TYR A 7 13.73 4.08 -1.05
C TYR A 7 12.47 4.18 -1.91
N VAL A 8 12.42 5.12 -2.86
CA VAL A 8 11.29 5.31 -3.78
C VAL A 8 11.02 4.03 -4.59
N ALA A 9 12.06 3.36 -5.08
CA ALA A 9 11.94 2.09 -5.78
C ALA A 9 11.35 0.98 -4.88
N LYS A 10 11.79 0.90 -3.63
CA LYS A 10 11.25 -0.04 -2.63
C LYS A 10 9.76 0.23 -2.33
N LEU A 11 9.35 1.49 -2.22
CA LEU A 11 7.94 1.84 -2.02
C LEU A 11 7.11 1.38 -3.21
N LYS A 12 7.56 1.69 -4.43
CA LYS A 12 6.88 1.28 -5.65
C LYS A 12 6.72 -0.24 -5.75
N ALA A 13 7.80 -0.98 -5.51
CA ALA A 13 7.75 -2.45 -5.54
C ALA A 13 6.77 -3.04 -4.52
N GLN A 14 6.66 -2.46 -3.32
CA GLN A 14 5.67 -2.92 -2.34
C GLN A 14 4.23 -2.54 -2.70
N LEU A 15 4.00 -1.37 -3.30
CA LEU A 15 2.68 -1.01 -3.82
C LEU A 15 2.25 -1.97 -4.92
N ASP A 16 3.15 -2.29 -5.86
CA ASP A 16 2.90 -3.25 -6.95
C ASP A 16 2.60 -4.65 -6.39
N GLU A 17 3.34 -5.10 -5.37
CA GLU A 17 3.09 -6.38 -4.69
C GLU A 17 1.68 -6.42 -4.07
N TRP A 18 1.30 -5.39 -3.32
CA TRP A 18 -0.02 -5.36 -2.71
C TRP A 18 -1.16 -5.22 -3.73
N GLU A 19 -0.95 -4.48 -4.82
CA GLU A 19 -1.93 -4.39 -5.90
C GLU A 19 -2.18 -5.76 -6.52
N SER A 20 -1.12 -6.54 -6.76
CA SER A 20 -1.22 -7.91 -7.22
C SER A 20 -1.99 -8.80 -6.24
N ASP A 21 -1.65 -8.74 -4.95
CA ASP A 21 -2.36 -9.49 -3.89
C ASP A 21 -3.85 -9.15 -3.85
N LEU A 22 -4.21 -7.86 -3.92
CA LEU A 22 -5.61 -7.42 -3.96
C LEU A 22 -6.31 -7.84 -5.24
N ALA A 23 -5.64 -7.81 -6.39
CA ALA A 23 -6.21 -8.26 -7.66
C ALA A 23 -6.59 -9.75 -7.58
N GLN A 24 -5.72 -10.59 -7.01
CA GLN A 24 -6.02 -12.01 -6.80
C GLN A 24 -7.19 -12.21 -5.83
N LEU A 25 -7.27 -11.43 -4.75
CA LEU A 25 -8.38 -11.51 -3.80
C LEU A 25 -9.70 -11.03 -4.42
N ARG A 26 -9.66 -10.02 -5.28
CA ARG A 26 -10.83 -9.52 -6.01
C ARG A 26 -11.34 -10.52 -7.05
N ASP A 27 -10.42 -11.20 -7.74
CA ASP A 27 -10.76 -12.27 -8.66
C ASP A 27 -11.45 -13.41 -7.89
N LYS A 28 -10.88 -13.84 -6.76
CA LYS A 28 -11.50 -14.80 -5.84
C LYS A 28 -12.87 -14.33 -5.31
N ALA A 29 -13.04 -13.03 -5.08
CA ALA A 29 -14.31 -12.44 -4.66
C ALA A 29 -15.38 -12.47 -5.74
N SER A 30 -14.98 -12.50 -7.02
CA SER A 30 -15.91 -12.46 -8.14
C SER A 30 -16.70 -13.76 -8.28
N ASP A 31 -16.15 -14.88 -7.80
CA ASP A 31 -16.84 -16.17 -7.68
C ASP A 31 -17.60 -16.35 -6.34
N ALA A 32 -17.49 -15.40 -5.42
CA ALA A 32 -18.15 -15.42 -4.11
C ALA A 32 -19.54 -14.73 -4.15
N SER A 33 -20.25 -14.78 -3.03
CA SER A 33 -21.55 -14.08 -2.86
C SER A 33 -21.41 -12.56 -3.00
N ASP A 34 -22.48 -11.88 -3.45
CA ASP A 34 -22.50 -10.42 -3.61
C ASP A 34 -22.10 -9.65 -2.33
N ASP A 35 -22.48 -10.15 -1.14
CA ASP A 35 -22.08 -9.57 0.16
C ASP A 35 -20.56 -9.61 0.38
N VAL A 36 -19.91 -10.71 -0.01
CA VAL A 36 -18.45 -10.86 0.11
C VAL A 36 -17.76 -9.95 -0.90
N LYS A 37 -18.28 -9.89 -2.12
CA LYS A 37 -17.77 -9.00 -3.17
C LYS A 37 -17.83 -7.53 -2.76
N GLU A 38 -18.97 -7.07 -2.22
CA GLU A 38 -19.11 -5.70 -1.73
C GLU A 38 -18.10 -5.38 -0.62
N LYS A 39 -17.94 -6.28 0.35
CA LYS A 39 -16.95 -6.13 1.43
C LYS A 39 -15.52 -6.08 0.90
N VAL A 40 -15.17 -6.93 -0.06
CA VAL A 40 -13.83 -6.93 -0.68
C VAL A 40 -13.60 -5.64 -1.45
N ASP A 41 -14.54 -5.22 -2.30
CA ASP A 41 -14.42 -3.98 -3.07
C ASP A 41 -14.31 -2.75 -2.14
N HIS A 42 -15.06 -2.71 -1.02
CA HIS A 42 -14.93 -1.66 0.00
C HIS A 42 -13.52 -1.63 0.61
N GLN A 43 -13.02 -2.78 1.08
CA GLN A 43 -11.70 -2.88 1.68
C GLN A 43 -10.59 -2.49 0.68
N ILE A 44 -10.72 -2.88 -0.59
CA ILE A 44 -9.79 -2.48 -1.66
C ILE A 44 -9.85 -0.97 -1.89
N ALA A 45 -11.04 -0.36 -1.90
CA ALA A 45 -11.19 1.09 -2.07
C ALA A 45 -10.51 1.87 -0.94
N GLU A 46 -10.66 1.44 0.32
CA GLU A 46 -9.98 2.04 1.46
C GLU A 46 -8.44 1.93 1.35
N LEU A 47 -7.94 0.81 0.85
CA LEU A 47 -6.50 0.61 0.63
C LEU A 47 -5.96 1.49 -0.49
N LYS A 48 -6.70 1.63 -1.59
CA LYS A 48 -6.33 2.51 -2.70
C LYS A 48 -6.19 3.96 -2.26
N LEU A 49 -7.07 4.45 -1.39
CA LEU A 49 -6.95 5.80 -0.83
C LEU A 49 -5.64 5.99 -0.05
N LYS A 50 -5.25 5.01 0.77
CA LYS A 50 -3.98 5.05 1.52
C LYS A 50 -2.77 4.99 0.58
N TRP A 51 -2.84 4.21 -0.49
CA TRP A 51 -1.76 4.13 -1.49
C TRP A 51 -1.62 5.41 -2.30
N ASP A 52 -2.72 6.06 -2.64
CA ASP A 52 -2.68 7.34 -3.35
C ASP A 52 -2.00 8.41 -2.49
N GLU A 53 -2.32 8.44 -1.18
CA GLU A 53 -1.64 9.32 -0.21
C GLU A 53 -0.13 9.02 -0.12
N LEU A 54 0.25 7.74 -0.11
CA LEU A 54 1.66 7.34 -0.13
C LEU A 54 2.35 7.66 -1.46
N ALA A 55 1.64 7.55 -2.58
CA ALA A 55 2.17 7.89 -3.89
C ALA A 55 2.50 9.39 -3.95
N VAL A 56 1.59 10.24 -3.47
CA VAL A 56 1.83 11.69 -3.36
C VAL A 56 3.02 12.00 -2.44
N ARG A 57 3.13 11.34 -1.27
CA ARG A 57 4.30 11.50 -0.40
C ARG A 57 5.59 11.03 -1.07
N ARG A 58 5.55 9.90 -1.78
CA ARG A 58 6.69 9.35 -2.53
C ARG A 58 7.15 10.29 -3.63
N ASP A 59 6.23 10.92 -4.37
CA ASP A 59 6.57 11.94 -5.38
C ASP A 59 7.19 13.19 -4.73
N ARG A 60 6.66 13.62 -3.57
CA ARG A 60 7.26 14.73 -2.80
C ARG A 60 8.68 14.41 -2.30
N ILE A 61 8.91 13.18 -1.87
CA ILE A 61 10.24 12.69 -1.48
C ILE A 61 11.15 12.68 -2.71
N ALA A 62 10.69 12.15 -3.84
CA ALA A 62 11.44 12.08 -5.09
C ALA A 62 11.90 13.47 -5.57
N ASP A 63 11.05 14.50 -5.42
CA ASP A 63 11.36 15.89 -5.78
C ASP A 63 12.27 16.60 -4.74
N ALA A 64 12.37 16.07 -3.52
CA ALA A 64 13.22 16.66 -2.49
C ALA A 64 14.71 16.57 -2.85
N ALA A 65 15.44 17.64 -2.54
CA ALA A 65 16.90 17.66 -2.65
C ALA A 65 17.54 16.65 -1.67
N ASP A 66 18.68 16.06 -2.04
CA ASP A 66 19.38 15.05 -1.23
C ASP A 66 19.68 15.50 0.21
N ASP A 67 19.97 16.79 0.42
CA ASP A 67 20.21 17.35 1.76
C ASP A 67 18.96 17.28 2.67
N LYS A 68 17.76 17.33 2.08
CA LYS A 68 16.49 17.19 2.81
C LYS A 68 16.04 15.74 2.97
N TRP A 69 16.56 14.83 2.15
CA TRP A 69 16.21 13.41 2.21
C TRP A 69 16.55 12.81 3.58
N GLU A 70 17.74 13.08 4.10
CA GLU A 70 18.18 12.52 5.38
C GLU A 70 17.29 12.93 6.56
N ALA A 71 16.66 14.11 6.50
CA ALA A 71 15.72 14.56 7.53
C ALA A 71 14.28 14.02 7.33
N LEU A 72 13.91 13.70 6.09
CA LEU A 72 12.57 13.23 5.73
C LEU A 72 12.45 11.70 5.76
N LYS A 73 13.55 10.97 5.61
CA LYS A 73 13.54 9.50 5.51
C LYS A 73 12.92 8.85 6.75
N ASP A 74 13.21 9.34 7.95
CA ASP A 74 12.75 8.71 9.19
C ASP A 74 11.21 8.85 9.32
N GLU A 75 10.67 10.04 9.03
CA GLU A 75 9.22 10.28 8.98
C GLU A 75 8.55 9.45 7.88
N ALA A 76 9.20 9.35 6.72
CA ALA A 76 8.71 8.56 5.61
C ALA A 76 8.69 7.06 5.95
N GLU A 77 9.75 6.53 6.57
CA GLU A 77 9.84 5.14 7.02
C GLU A 77 8.79 4.82 8.09
N GLU A 78 8.58 5.72 9.06
CA GLU A 78 7.53 5.54 10.09
C GLU A 78 6.13 5.51 9.45
N THR A 79 5.83 6.49 8.59
CA THR A 79 4.55 6.56 7.88
C THR A 79 4.34 5.30 7.03
N TRP A 80 5.38 4.87 6.32
CA TRP A 80 5.33 3.68 5.49
C TRP A 80 5.08 2.41 6.31
N ALA A 81 5.74 2.27 7.46
CA ALA A 81 5.55 1.14 8.36
C ALA A 81 4.12 1.08 8.89
N GLN A 82 3.54 2.22 9.27
CA GLN A 82 2.14 2.31 9.72
C GLN A 82 1.16 1.89 8.62
N VAL A 83 1.36 2.37 7.39
CA VAL A 83 0.49 1.97 6.28
C VAL A 83 0.65 0.49 5.95
N LYS A 84 1.87 -0.05 5.97
CA LYS A 84 2.13 -1.47 5.76
C LYS A 84 1.36 -2.36 6.73
N VAL A 85 1.31 -1.98 8.01
CA VAL A 85 0.49 -2.68 9.01
C VAL A 85 -0.99 -2.62 8.60
N GLY A 86 -1.51 -1.42 8.32
CA GLY A 86 -2.92 -1.27 7.92
C GLY A 86 -3.29 -2.01 6.63
N VAL A 87 -2.39 -2.10 5.66
CA VAL A 87 -2.59 -2.86 4.42
C VAL A 87 -2.63 -4.35 4.71
N LYS A 88 -1.68 -4.84 5.51
CA LYS A 88 -1.63 -6.25 5.91
C LYS A 88 -2.91 -6.65 6.65
N ASP A 89 -3.34 -5.86 7.64
CA ASP A 89 -4.57 -6.11 8.38
C ASP A 89 -5.81 -6.20 7.46
N SER A 90 -5.93 -5.30 6.49
CA SER A 90 -7.02 -5.34 5.52
C SER A 90 -6.94 -6.57 4.61
N ILE A 91 -5.75 -6.93 4.12
CA ILE A 91 -5.53 -8.13 3.31
C ILE A 91 -5.88 -9.40 4.10
N ASP A 92 -5.43 -9.50 5.35
CA ASP A 92 -5.74 -10.63 6.24
C ASP A 92 -7.25 -10.72 6.51
N ARG A 93 -7.92 -9.57 6.71
CA ARG A 93 -9.38 -9.53 6.85
C ARG A 93 -10.09 -10.03 5.59
N ILE A 94 -9.66 -9.60 4.41
CA ILE A 94 -10.23 -10.07 3.13
C ILE A 94 -9.99 -11.58 2.98
N LYS A 95 -8.77 -12.06 3.22
CA LYS A 95 -8.43 -13.49 3.17
C LYS A 95 -9.32 -14.32 4.10
N SER A 96 -9.61 -13.83 5.30
CA SER A 96 -10.49 -14.50 6.26
C SER A 96 -11.95 -14.63 5.80
N MET A 97 -12.42 -13.80 4.85
CA MET A 97 -13.77 -13.94 4.29
C MET A 97 -13.90 -15.14 3.33
N PHE A 98 -12.76 -15.68 2.87
CA PHE A 98 -12.69 -16.81 1.95
C PHE A 98 -12.12 -18.09 2.57
N SER A 99 -11.83 -18.07 3.87
CA SER A 99 -11.36 -19.23 4.64
C SER A 99 -12.50 -19.84 5.43
#